data_AF-A0A4R7GGB5-F1
#
_entry.id   AF-A0A4R7GGB5-F1
#
_cell.length_a   1.000
_cell.length_b   1.000
_cell.length_c   1.000
_cell.angle_alpha   90.00
_cell.angle_beta   90.00
_cell.angle_gamma   90.00
#
_symmetry.space_group_name_H-M   'P 1'
#
loop_
_entity.id
_entity.type
_entity.pdbx_description
1 polymer ?
#
loop_
_entity_poly.entity_id
_entity_poly.type
_entity_poly.pdbx_seq_one_letter_code
_entity_poly.pdbx_strand_id
1 'polypeptide(L)'
;MSQKLLAFARTFTDDQISAVDFADPYQMLWKAEGENGDLQKDNDQDSEKCSTIFCLADQFNPDDDRDKDEFDADELKARVRSVLDNE
;
A
#
# COMPACT_ATOMS: atom_id res chain seq x y z
N MET A 1 -11.26 -5.93 -1.44
CA MET A 1 -10.24 -5.42 -0.54
C MET A 1 -10.86 -4.81 0.70
N SER A 2 -10.51 -5.33 1.88
CA SER A 2 -11.06 -4.86 3.15
C SER A 2 -10.60 -3.45 3.49
N GLN A 3 -11.47 -2.75 4.21
CA GLN A 3 -11.18 -1.63 5.12
C GLN A 3 -9.89 -1.80 5.94
N LYS A 4 -9.46 -3.03 6.21
CA LYS A 4 -8.21 -3.35 6.92
C LYS A 4 -6.95 -2.88 6.18
N LEU A 5 -6.85 -3.12 4.87
CA LEU A 5 -5.69 -2.67 4.08
C LEU A 5 -5.65 -1.15 3.99
N LEU A 6 -6.81 -0.52 3.77
CA LEU A 6 -6.93 0.93 3.75
C LEU A 6 -6.64 1.56 5.13
N ALA A 7 -7.07 0.92 6.21
CA ALA A 7 -6.73 1.33 7.57
C ALA A 7 -5.23 1.20 7.84
N PHE A 8 -4.60 0.12 7.36
CA PHE A 8 -3.15 -0.08 7.48
C PHE A 8 -2.36 0.97 6.68
N ALA A 9 -2.80 1.26 5.45
CA ALA A 9 -2.26 2.36 4.65
C ALA A 9 -2.45 3.73 5.30
N ARG A 10 -3.58 3.94 6.00
CA ARG A 10 -3.77 5.13 6.84
C ARG A 10 -2.75 5.20 7.98
N THR A 11 -2.52 4.12 8.72
CA THR A 11 -1.51 4.12 9.79
C THR A 11 -0.10 4.45 9.28
N PHE A 12 0.24 4.03 8.06
CA PHE A 12 1.48 4.43 7.40
C PHE A 12 1.53 5.93 7.06
N THR A 13 0.45 6.48 6.52
CA THR A 13 0.38 7.91 6.19
C THR A 13 0.29 8.84 7.41
N ASP A 14 -0.11 8.30 8.56
CA ASP A 14 -0.11 8.96 9.87
C ASP A 14 1.25 8.90 10.61
N ASP A 15 2.31 8.43 9.94
CA ASP A 15 3.66 8.28 10.54
C ASP A 15 3.74 7.28 11.70
N GLN A 16 2.77 6.37 11.83
CA GLN A 16 2.81 5.35 12.90
C GLN A 16 3.76 4.19 12.59
N ILE A 17 4.02 3.93 11.31
CA ILE A 17 4.91 2.87 10.84
C ILE A 17 5.82 3.39 9.71
N SER A 18 7.02 2.84 9.59
CA SER A 18 7.98 3.17 8.53
C SER A 18 7.56 2.56 7.19
N ALA A 19 8.07 3.07 6.07
CA ALA A 19 7.81 2.49 4.75
C ALA A 19 8.30 1.03 4.63
N VAL A 20 9.43 0.71 5.27
CA VAL A 20 9.97 -0.66 5.35
C VAL A 20 9.02 -1.57 6.14
N ASP A 21 8.54 -1.10 7.29
CA ASP A 21 7.57 -1.82 8.13
C ASP A 21 6.15 -1.83 7.53
N PHE A 22 5.91 -1.08 6.46
CA PHE A 22 4.64 -1.02 5.75
C PHE A 22 4.64 -1.93 4.52
N ALA A 23 5.66 -1.89 3.68
CA ALA A 23 5.69 -2.58 2.40
C ALA A 23 5.53 -4.10 2.54
N ASP A 24 6.38 -4.74 3.34
CA ASP A 24 6.34 -6.19 3.56
C ASP A 24 4.99 -6.67 4.15
N PRO A 25 4.49 -6.10 5.27
CA PRO A 25 3.22 -6.53 5.85
C PRO A 25 2.02 -6.22 4.96
N TYR A 26 2.04 -5.09 4.24
CA TYR A 26 0.95 -4.73 3.33
C TYR A 26 0.81 -5.77 2.22
N GLN A 27 1.92 -6.17 1.59
CA GLN A 27 1.91 -7.20 0.55
C GLN A 27 1.41 -8.56 1.08
N MET A 28 1.81 -8.94 2.30
CA MET A 28 1.32 -10.18 2.94
C MET A 28 -0.18 -10.14 3.20
N LEU A 29 -0.69 -9.03 3.76
CA LEU A 29 -2.11 -8.83 4.03
C LEU A 29 -2.94 -8.86 2.74
N TRP A 30 -2.45 -8.21 1.68
CA TRP A 30 -3.12 -8.18 0.39
C TRP A 30 -3.23 -9.57 -0.23
N LYS A 31 -2.15 -10.37 -0.19
CA LYS A 31 -2.16 -11.76 -0.66
C LYS A 31 -3.12 -12.62 0.16
N ALA A 32 -3.09 -12.52 1.48
CA ALA A 32 -3.96 -13.29 2.37
C ALA A 32 -5.46 -12.97 2.16
N GLU A 33 -5.82 -11.70 1.94
CA GLU A 33 -7.19 -11.32 1.55
C GLU A 33 -7.58 -11.86 0.18
N GLY A 34 -6.62 -11.84 -0.77
CA GLY A 34 -6.74 -12.48 -2.08
C GLY A 34 -7.13 -13.95 -1.99
N GLU A 35 -6.39 -14.71 -1.20
CA GLU A 35 -6.59 -16.14 -1.03
C GLU A 35 -7.90 -16.47 -0.29
N ASN A 36 -8.36 -15.60 0.62
CA ASN A 36 -9.63 -15.78 1.32
C ASN A 36 -10.87 -15.51 0.44
N GLY A 37 -10.69 -14.97 -0.77
CA GLY A 37 -11.78 -14.63 -1.67
C GLY A 37 -12.61 -13.41 -1.22
N ASP A 38 -12.14 -12.66 -0.22
CA ASP A 38 -12.80 -11.43 0.22
C ASP A 38 -12.74 -10.33 -0.86
N LEU A 39 -11.81 -10.44 -1.81
CA LEU A 39 -11.67 -9.50 -2.93
C LEU A 39 -12.91 -9.38 -3.82
N GLN A 40 -13.72 -10.44 -3.91
CA GLN A 40 -14.91 -10.45 -4.78
C GLN A 40 -16.11 -9.70 -4.17
N LYS A 41 -16.05 -9.26 -2.91
CA LYS A 41 -17.18 -8.60 -2.22
C LYS A 41 -17.06 -7.08 -2.14
N ASP A 42 -15.92 -6.53 -2.50
CA ASP A 42 -15.62 -5.12 -2.28
C ASP A 42 -15.85 -4.26 -3.52
N ASN A 43 -15.97 -2.95 -3.30
CA ASN A 43 -16.15 -1.97 -4.36
C ASN A 43 -14.91 -1.93 -5.28
N ASP A 44 -15.15 -1.76 -6.58
CA ASP A 44 -14.07 -1.64 -7.59
C ASP A 44 -13.06 -0.53 -7.22
N GLN A 45 -13.53 0.59 -6.66
CA GLN A 45 -12.65 1.68 -6.19
C GLN A 45 -11.68 1.25 -5.09
N ASP A 46 -12.14 0.50 -4.08
CA ASP A 46 -11.28 0.05 -2.98
C ASP A 46 -10.30 -1.01 -3.47
N SER A 47 -10.74 -1.85 -4.41
CA SER A 47 -9.90 -2.84 -5.08
C SER A 47 -8.76 -2.20 -5.87
N GLU A 48 -9.08 -1.15 -6.63
CA GLU A 48 -8.12 -0.37 -7.40
C GLU A 48 -7.10 0.31 -6.47
N LYS A 49 -7.57 1.05 -5.45
CA LYS A 49 -6.71 1.71 -4.47
C LYS A 49 -5.71 0.75 -3.85
N CYS A 50 -6.18 -0.41 -3.38
CA CYS A 50 -5.30 -1.37 -2.73
C CYS A 50 -4.27 -1.99 -3.68
N SER A 51 -4.67 -2.23 -4.93
CA SER A 51 -3.77 -2.73 -5.98
C SER A 51 -2.73 -1.69 -6.37
N THR A 52 -3.11 -0.41 -6.44
CA THR A 52 -2.16 0.69 -6.65
C THR A 52 -1.15 0.78 -5.51
N ILE A 53 -1.60 0.71 -4.25
CA ILE A 53 -0.72 0.74 -3.08
C ILE A 53 0.22 -0.48 -3.08
N PHE A 54 -0.24 -1.66 -3.50
CA PHE A 54 0.61 -2.84 -3.66
C PHE A 54 1.75 -2.59 -4.65
N CYS A 55 1.43 -2.04 -5.84
CA CYS A 55 2.46 -1.67 -6.82
C CYS A 55 3.43 -0.63 -6.26
N LEU A 56 2.94 0.39 -5.56
CA LEU A 56 3.79 1.40 -4.93
C LEU A 56 4.75 0.79 -3.90
N ALA A 57 4.26 -0.14 -3.08
CA ALA A 57 5.06 -0.85 -2.09
C ALA A 57 6.08 -1.80 -2.73
N ASP A 58 5.78 -2.38 -3.89
CA ASP A 58 6.72 -3.21 -4.67
C ASP A 58 7.84 -2.37 -5.31
N GLN A 59 7.54 -1.13 -5.69
CA GLN A 59 8.51 -0.16 -6.22
C GLN A 59 9.28 0.59 -5.12
N PHE A 60 9.01 0.32 -3.85
CA PHE A 60 9.71 0.97 -2.74
C PHE A 60 11.05 0.30 -2.51
N ASN A 61 12.11 1.10 -2.48
CA ASN A 61 13.45 0.62 -2.14
C ASN A 61 14.08 1.52 -1.06
N PRO A 62 14.33 0.99 0.15
CA PRO A 62 14.97 1.75 1.22
C PRO A 62 16.47 1.95 1.00
N ASP A 63 17.12 1.13 0.16
CA ASP A 63 18.56 1.18 -0.07
C ASP A 63 18.96 2.36 -0.98
N ASP A 64 20.24 2.74 -0.92
CA ASP A 64 20.78 3.85 -1.71
C ASP A 64 21.02 3.48 -3.19
N ASP A 65 20.91 2.18 -3.52
CA ASP A 65 20.98 1.65 -4.89
C ASP A 65 19.63 1.78 -5.63
N ARG A 66 18.87 2.82 -5.27
CA ARG A 66 17.53 3.10 -5.80
C ARG A 66 17.58 3.38 -7.28
N ASP A 67 16.78 2.63 -8.04
CA ASP A 67 16.60 2.87 -9.46
C ASP A 67 15.76 4.15 -9.68
N LYS A 68 15.83 4.73 -10.88
CA LYS A 68 15.13 6.01 -11.18
C LYS A 68 13.60 5.92 -11.09
N ASP A 69 13.07 4.70 -11.11
CA ASP A 69 11.64 4.39 -11.06
C ASP A 69 11.21 3.86 -9.66
N GLU A 70 12.13 3.84 -8.69
CA GLU A 70 11.89 3.42 -7.31
C GLU A 70 11.67 4.62 -6.37
N PHE A 71 10.92 4.39 -5.29
CA PHE A 71 10.52 5.45 -4.35
C PHE A 71 11.25 5.32 -3.01
N ASP A 72 11.59 6.46 -2.43
CA ASP A 72 11.96 6.56 -1.02
C ASP A 72 10.73 6.50 -0.11
N ALA A 73 10.98 6.48 1.21
CA ALA A 73 9.93 6.33 2.20
C ALA A 73 8.93 7.49 2.21
N ASP A 74 9.40 8.72 1.99
CA ASP A 74 8.56 9.91 1.95
C ASP A 74 7.74 9.95 0.66
N GLU A 75 8.35 9.59 -0.48
CA GLU A 75 7.67 9.56 -1.76
C GLU A 75 6.60 8.45 -1.82
N LEU A 76 6.89 7.27 -1.27
CA LEU A 76 5.91 6.20 -1.08
C LEU A 76 4.72 6.72 -0.26
N LYS A 77 4.99 7.37 0.87
CA LYS A 77 3.94 7.89 1.77
C LYS A 77 3.06 8.92 1.09
N ALA A 78 3.66 9.87 0.37
CA ALA A 78 2.92 10.89 -0.37
C ALA A 78 1.98 10.28 -1.42
N ARG A 79 2.44 9.26 -2.15
CA ARG A 79 1.63 8.57 -3.15
C ARG A 79 0.51 7.73 -2.51
N VAL A 80 0.82 6.97 -1.46
CA VAL A 80 -0.19 6.19 -0.72
C VAL A 80 -1.27 7.12 -0.17
N ARG A 81 -0.89 8.28 0.38
CA ARG A 81 -1.84 9.29 0.86
C ARG A 81 -2.73 9.81 -0.27
N SER A 82 -2.16 10.11 -1.42
CA SER A 82 -2.91 10.56 -2.60
C SER A 82 -3.92 9.50 -3.08
N VAL A 83 -3.54 8.22 -3.07
CA VAL A 83 -4.45 7.11 -3.42
C VAL A 83 -5.61 7.00 -2.42
N LEU A 84 -5.33 7.20 -1.12
CA LEU A 84 -6.36 7.19 -0.08
C LEU A 84 -7.32 8.38 -0.16
N ASP A 85 -6.82 9.56 -0.57
CA ASP A 85 -7.55 10.82 -0.65
C ASP A 85 -8.37 10.98 -1.94
N ASN A 86 -8.08 10.20 -2.99
CA ASN A 86 -8.93 10.13 -4.19
C ASN A 86 -10.30 9.51 -3.84
N GLU A 87 -11.26 10.33 -3.42
CA GLU A 87 -12.70 9.99 -3.26
C GLU A 87 -13.46 10.04 -4.60
#